data_AF-A0A7V8ZH99-F1
#
_entry.id   AF-A0A7V8ZH99-F1
#
_cell.length_a   1.000
_cell.length_b   1.000
_cell.length_c   1.000
_cell.angle_alpha   90.00
_cell.angle_beta   90.00
_cell.angle_gamma   90.00
#
_symmetry.space_group_name_H-M   'P 1'
#
loop_
_entity.id
_entity.type
_entity.pdbx_description
1 polymer ?
#
loop_
_entity_poly.entity_id
_entity_poly.type
_entity_poly.pdbx_seq_one_letter_code
_entity_poly.pdbx_strand_id
1 'polypeptide(L)' 'MAKADPDTTRRLHELGGHLRRLGLPIAEHLRPGLSDEEMDAITHPLGIDLPPQLRALWAWHDGAEYPTG' A
#
# COMPACT_ATOMS: atom_id res chain seq x y z
N MET A 1 -10.94 13.18 -6.74
CA MET A 1 -10.65 11.76 -7.06
C MET A 1 -11.23 10.86 -5.99
N ALA A 2 -11.34 9.55 -6.26
CA ALA A 2 -11.86 8.58 -5.29
C ALA A 2 -10.84 8.37 -4.16
N LYS A 3 -11.31 8.24 -2.91
CA LYS A 3 -10.46 7.97 -1.75
C LYS A 3 -10.21 6.47 -1.58
N ALA A 4 -9.23 6.11 -0.76
CA ALA A 4 -8.99 4.73 -0.33
C ALA A 4 -10.26 4.09 0.28
N ASP A 5 -10.49 2.81 -0.05
CA ASP A 5 -11.58 2.03 0.53
C ASP A 5 -11.30 1.67 1.99
N PRO A 6 -12.18 2.06 2.95
CA PRO A 6 -11.90 1.90 4.37
C PRO A 6 -11.89 0.45 4.84
N ASP A 7 -12.67 -0.46 4.23
CA ASP A 7 -12.63 -1.89 4.60
C ASP A 7 -11.31 -2.53 4.18
N THR A 8 -10.85 -2.21 2.97
CA THR A 8 -9.56 -2.64 2.45
C THR A 8 -8.42 -2.11 3.33
N THR A 9 -8.43 -0.82 3.68
CA THR A 9 -7.46 -0.23 4.61
C THR A 9 -7.42 -0.98 5.94
N ARG A 10 -8.58 -1.25 6.56
CA ARG A 10 -8.66 -2.00 7.82
C ARG A 10 -8.02 -3.39 7.71
N ARG A 11 -8.38 -4.16 6.67
CA ARG A 11 -7.85 -5.53 6.46
C ARG A 11 -6.33 -5.55 6.24
N LEU A 12 -5.79 -4.57 5.54
CA LEU A 12 -4.35 -4.45 5.31
C LEU A 12 -3.59 -4.14 6.60
N HIS A 13 -4.13 -3.28 7.46
CA HIS A 13 -3.56 -3.06 8.80
C HIS A 13 -3.62 -4.31 9.69
N GLU A 14 -4.72 -5.06 9.65
CA GLU A 14 -4.84 -6.34 10.37
C GLU A 14 -3.82 -7.36 9.88
N LEU A 15 -3.63 -7.45 8.56
CA LEU A 15 -2.60 -8.29 7.93
C LEU A 15 -1.21 -7.87 8.41
N GLY A 16 -0.86 -6.59 8.34
CA GLY A 16 0.42 -6.08 8.82
C GLY A 16 0.69 -6.40 10.29
N GLY A 17 -0.34 -6.29 11.14
CA GLY A 17 -0.26 -6.72 12.54
C GLY A 17 -0.03 -8.22 12.69
N HIS A 18 -0.64 -9.05 11.83
CA HIS A 18 -0.46 -10.50 11.82
C HIS A 18 0.95 -10.90 11.38
N LEU A 19 1.48 -10.29 10.31
CA LEU A 19 2.85 -10.55 9.82
C LEU A 19 3.90 -10.25 10.88
N ARG A 20 3.77 -9.11 11.59
CA ARG A 20 4.67 -8.74 12.70
C ARG A 20 4.61 -9.73 13.86
N ARG A 21 3.40 -10.17 14.26
CA ARG A 21 3.24 -11.16 15.34
C ARG A 21 3.86 -12.51 15.02
N LEU A 22 3.86 -12.90 13.74
CA LEU A 22 4.51 -14.13 13.28
C LEU A 22 6.03 -13.99 13.11
N GLY A 23 6.59 -12.79 13.26
CA GLY A 23 8.03 -12.55 13.05
C GLY A 23 8.47 -12.78 11.60
N LEU A 24 7.58 -12.55 10.63
CA LEU A 24 7.91 -12.75 9.22
C LEU A 24 8.82 -11.60 8.72
N PRO A 25 9.98 -11.89 8.09
CA PRO A 25 10.93 -10.86 7.65
C PRO A 25 10.32 -9.79 6.74
N ILE A 26 9.34 -10.17 5.92
CA ILE A 26 8.66 -9.25 5.01
C ILE A 26 8.08 -8.02 5.73
N ALA A 27 7.68 -8.13 7.00
CA ALA A 27 7.11 -7.03 7.76
C ALA A 27 8.09 -5.86 7.97
N GLU A 28 9.40 -6.12 7.89
CA GLU A 28 10.48 -5.14 8.02
C GLU A 28 10.90 -4.56 6.67
N HIS A 29 10.48 -5.18 5.56
CA HIS A 29 10.87 -4.82 4.20
C HIS A 29 9.79 -4.03 3.45
N LEU A 30 8.62 -3.81 4.03
CA LEU A 30 7.56 -3.04 3.38
C LEU A 30 7.92 -1.56 3.31
N ARG A 31 7.90 -0.97 2.11
CA ARG A 31 8.18 0.46 1.91
C ARG A 31 7.03 1.31 2.46
N PRO A 32 7.26 2.55 2.93
CA PRO A 32 6.19 3.46 3.32
C PRO A 32 5.12 3.57 2.23
N GLY A 33 3.85 3.73 2.64
CA GLY A 33 2.75 3.93 1.71
C GLY A 33 2.77 5.31 1.05
N LEU A 34 2.11 5.41 -0.11
CA LEU A 34 1.97 6.64 -0.88
C LEU A 34 0.77 7.47 -0.40
N SER A 35 0.91 8.79 -0.50
CA SER A 35 -0.20 9.74 -0.41
C SER A 35 -1.11 9.69 -1.64
N ASP A 36 -2.33 10.23 -1.51
CA ASP A 36 -3.24 10.38 -2.65
C ASP A 36 -2.61 11.24 -3.75
N GLU A 37 -1.87 12.29 -3.38
CA GLU A 37 -1.17 13.17 -4.32
C GLU A 37 -0.05 12.45 -5.07
N GLU A 38 0.75 11.62 -4.39
CA GLU A 38 1.81 10.82 -5.03
C GLU A 38 1.21 9.77 -5.99
N MET A 39 0.14 9.10 -5.58
CA MET A 39 -0.57 8.15 -6.44
C MET A 39 -1.12 8.85 -7.69
N ASP A 40 -1.77 10.00 -7.54
CA ASP A 40 -2.31 10.78 -8.66
C ASP A 40 -1.22 11.23 -9.61
N ALA A 41 -0.07 11.70 -9.08
CA ALA A 41 1.08 12.11 -9.88
C ALA A 41 1.65 10.97 -10.74
N ILE A 42 1.57 9.73 -10.26
CA ILE A 42 2.05 8.54 -10.98
C ILE A 42 1.02 8.06 -12.02
N THR A 43 -0.26 7.99 -11.67
CA THR A 43 -1.26 7.31 -12.51
C THR A 43 -1.96 8.22 -13.51
N HIS A 44 -2.12 9.50 -13.20
CA HIS A 44 -2.78 10.46 -14.09
C HIS A 44 -2.06 10.63 -15.44
N PRO A 45 -0.72 10.72 -15.52
CA PRO A 45 0.00 10.76 -16.80
C PRO A 45 -0.23 9.52 -17.68
N LEU A 46 -0.63 8.39 -17.07
CA LEU A 46 -0.93 7.15 -17.76
C LEU A 46 -2.41 7.03 -18.15
N GLY A 47 -3.23 8.03 -17.81
CA GLY A 47 -4.69 7.98 -18.00
C GLY A 47 -5.39 6.94 -17.12
N ILE A 48 -4.78 6.56 -15.99
CA ILE A 48 -5.29 5.53 -15.09
C ILE A 48 -5.96 6.19 -13.88
N ASP A 49 -7.26 5.92 -13.74
CA ASP A 49 -8.00 6.21 -12.51
C ASP A 49 -7.91 5.02 -11.55
N LEU A 50 -7.24 5.20 -10.42
CA LEU A 50 -7.08 4.14 -9.44
C LEU A 50 -8.40 3.83 -8.71
N PRO A 51 -8.85 2.56 -8.72
CA PRO A 51 -9.94 2.09 -7.86
C PRO A 51 -9.63 2.31 -6.36
N PRO A 52 -10.65 2.59 -5.53
CA PRO A 52 -10.50 2.80 -4.08
C PRO A 52 -9.71 1.70 -3.35
N GLN A 53 -9.88 0.44 -3.75
CA GLN A 53 -9.20 -0.70 -3.13
C GLN A 53 -7.71 -0.70 -3.45
N LEU A 54 -7.33 -0.30 -4.66
CA LEU A 54 -5.93 -0.19 -5.05
C LEU A 54 -5.26 1.02 -4.39
N ARG A 55 -5.97 2.14 -4.22
CA ARG A 55 -5.48 3.26 -3.39
C ARG A 55 -5.21 2.82 -1.96
N ALA A 56 -6.11 2.03 -1.36
CA ALA A 56 -5.88 1.48 -0.02
C ALA A 56 -4.62 0.58 0.04
N LEU A 57 -4.35 -0.18 -1.02
CA LEU A 57 -3.15 -1.02 -1.11
C LEU A 57 -1.86 -0.20 -1.16
N TRP A 58 -1.76 0.76 -2.09
CA TRP A 58 -0.57 1.60 -2.23
C TRP A 58 -0.39 2.63 -1.10
N ALA A 59 -1.48 3.07 -0.47
CA ALA A 59 -1.43 3.89 0.74
C ALA A 59 -1.00 3.09 1.99
N TRP A 60 -1.20 1.76 2.00
CA TRP A 60 -0.71 0.91 3.07
C TRP A 60 0.81 0.74 2.97
N HIS A 61 1.30 0.30 1.81
CA HIS A 61 2.73 0.20 1.51
C HIS A 61 2.95 0.30 0.00
N ASP A 62 3.97 1.04 -0.42
CA ASP A 62 4.43 1.03 -1.81
C ASP A 62 5.25 -0.27 -2.06
N GLY A 63 4.64 -1.44 -1.93
CA GLY A 63 5.37 -2.71 -2.09
C GLY A 63 6.48 -2.93 -1.03
N ALA A 64 7.55 -3.63 -1.42
CA ALA A 64 8.61 -4.06 -0.51
C ALA A 64 10.00 -3.92 -1.14
N GLU A 65 11.00 -3.62 -0.33
CA GLU A 65 12.41 -3.73 -0.68
C GLU A 65 12.97 -5.05 -0.19
N TYR A 66 13.11 -6.01 -1.10
CA TYR A 66 13.91 -7.19 -0.82
C TYR A 66 15.38 -6.80 -0.90
N PRO A 67 16.23 -7.15 0.09
CA PRO A 67 17.67 -6.99 -0.08
C PRO A 67 18.09 -7.84 -1.27
N THR A 68 18.49 -7.21 -2.37
CA THR A 68 19.31 -7.87 -3.39
C THR A 68 20.66 -8.08 -2.74
N GLY A 69 20.95 -9.33 -2.37
CA GLY A 69 22.30 -9.74 -1.97
C GLY A 69 23.32 -9.57 -3.07
#